data_AF-A0A1H0WJI0-F1
#
_entry.id   AF-A0A1H0WJI0-F1
#
_cell.length_a   1.000
_cell.length_b   1.000
_cell.length_c   1.000
_cell.angle_alpha   90.00
_cell.angle_beta   90.00
_cell.angle_gamma   90.00
#
_symmetry.space_group_name_H-M   'P 1'
#
loop_
_entity.id
_entity.type
_entity.pdbx_description
1 polymer ?
#
loop_
_entity_poly.entity_id
_entity_poly.type
_entity_poly.pdbx_seq_one_letter_code
_entity_poly.pdbx_strand_id
1 'polypeptide(L)'
;MKPTREQIRRAYIDACYHEIDALKPGNVHRFADGHKMSAAQFFDSAQASATPIADPELAIGARILAAIRATRQKVETNTNLGIVLLCAPLAQAAERGGADLRANLDAVLALLDVEDARNAFAAIVLAQPGGLGSATRHDVAEEPAVTLLEAMREAADRDMIGRQYATGFADIFSGGFAAHAAAVQAGEEQMWPVVFVYLHYLSAFADSHIARKFGAARAEATRKKAAHILERVHALKDGTEREKLLLAFDAELKHDGINPGTSADLTVATLFALQLNLVLHIP
;
A
#
# COMPACT_ATOMS: atom_id res chain seq x y z
N MET A 1 -6.61 -13.04 -20.72
CA MET A 1 -5.40 -12.66 -21.50
C MET A 1 -4.21 -12.56 -20.56
N LYS A 2 -2.95 -12.55 -21.04
CA LYS A 2 -1.77 -12.23 -20.22
C LYS A 2 -1.36 -10.77 -20.50
N PRO A 3 -1.28 -9.90 -19.49
CA PRO A 3 -0.88 -8.51 -19.66
C PRO A 3 0.60 -8.44 -20.02
N THR A 4 0.96 -7.45 -20.84
CA THR A 4 2.35 -7.15 -21.16
C THR A 4 3.05 -6.53 -19.94
N ARG A 5 4.38 -6.65 -19.89
CA ARG A 5 5.23 -5.95 -18.92
C ARG A 5 4.90 -4.46 -18.82
N GLU A 6 4.71 -3.81 -19.97
CA GLU A 6 4.43 -2.37 -20.01
C GLU A 6 3.06 -2.03 -19.41
N GLN A 7 2.04 -2.86 -19.63
CA GLN A 7 0.72 -2.66 -19.02
C GLN A 7 0.77 -2.80 -17.49
N ILE A 8 1.50 -3.79 -16.97
CA ILE A 8 1.70 -3.95 -15.51
C ILE A 8 2.46 -2.74 -14.94
N ARG A 9 3.56 -2.34 -15.60
CA ARG A 9 4.38 -1.19 -15.20
C ARG A 9 3.55 0.10 -15.16
N ARG A 10 2.73 0.33 -16.19
CA ARG A 10 1.86 1.49 -16.29
C ARG A 10 0.78 1.48 -15.20
N ALA A 11 0.15 0.33 -14.98
CA ALA A 11 -0.86 0.20 -13.93
C ALA A 11 -0.29 0.46 -12.53
N TYR A 12 0.95 0.02 -12.27
CA TYR A 12 1.62 0.30 -11.00
C TYR A 12 1.87 1.81 -10.81
N ILE A 13 2.38 2.49 -11.83
CA ILE A 13 2.64 3.94 -11.79
C ILE A 13 1.33 4.71 -11.59
N ASP A 14 0.31 4.39 -12.39
CA ASP A 14 -0.98 5.09 -12.34
C ASP A 14 -1.65 4.90 -10.97
N ALA A 15 -1.57 3.70 -10.38
CA ALA A 15 -2.05 3.45 -9.01
C ALA A 15 -1.31 4.32 -7.97
N CYS A 16 0.02 4.41 -8.05
CA CYS A 16 0.80 5.28 -7.16
C CYS A 16 0.43 6.76 -7.34
N TYR A 17 0.21 7.20 -8.58
CA TYR A 17 -0.05 8.60 -8.89
C TYR A 17 -1.44 9.03 -8.42
N HIS A 18 -2.47 8.22 -8.72
CA HIS A 18 -3.83 8.47 -8.24
C HIS A 18 -3.91 8.53 -6.72
N GLU A 19 -3.11 7.73 -6.03
CA GLU A 19 -3.04 7.76 -4.57
C GLU A 19 -2.44 9.08 -4.06
N ILE A 20 -1.36 9.58 -4.66
CA ILE A 20 -0.75 10.88 -4.29
C ILE A 20 -1.63 12.08 -4.65
N ASP A 21 -2.38 12.00 -5.74
CA ASP A 21 -3.31 13.05 -6.16
C ASP A 21 -4.56 13.14 -5.26
N ALA A 22 -4.81 12.15 -4.40
CA ALA A 22 -5.95 12.13 -3.50
C ALA A 22 -5.67 12.78 -2.13
N LEU A 23 -6.68 13.42 -1.55
CA LEU A 23 -6.60 13.99 -0.21
C LEU A 23 -6.64 12.88 0.86
N LYS A 24 -5.49 12.58 1.47
CA LYS A 24 -5.32 11.52 2.47
C LYS A 24 -4.84 12.11 3.81
N PRO A 25 -5.76 12.40 4.74
CA PRO A 25 -5.42 13.05 6.01
C PRO A 25 -4.26 12.40 6.77
N GLY A 26 -3.22 13.16 7.07
CA GLY A 26 -2.04 12.74 7.83
C GLY A 26 -0.93 12.10 6.98
N ASN A 27 -1.20 11.69 5.74
CA ASN A 27 -0.19 11.19 4.80
C ASN A 27 0.25 12.30 3.82
N VAL A 28 1.16 11.98 2.89
CA VAL A 28 1.60 12.92 1.85
C VAL A 28 0.59 12.92 0.71
N HIS A 29 0.21 14.09 0.23
CA HIS A 29 -0.68 14.27 -0.91
C HIS A 29 -0.33 15.57 -1.65
N ARG A 30 -0.82 15.73 -2.89
CA ARG A 30 -0.47 16.87 -3.76
C ARG A 30 -0.67 18.26 -3.14
N PHE A 31 -1.64 18.38 -2.22
CA PHE A 31 -1.98 19.65 -1.57
C PHE A 31 -1.11 20.00 -0.35
N ALA A 32 -0.32 19.06 0.19
CA ALA A 32 0.60 19.32 1.29
C ALA A 32 1.64 18.20 1.45
N ASP A 33 2.91 18.62 1.54
CA ASP A 33 4.01 17.78 2.01
C ASP A 33 3.78 17.30 3.45
N GLY A 34 4.51 16.28 3.89
CA GLY A 34 4.35 15.73 5.22
C GLY A 34 5.52 14.84 5.65
N HIS A 35 5.87 14.87 6.94
CA HIS A 35 6.83 13.94 7.54
C HIS A 35 8.22 13.93 6.88
N LYS A 36 8.72 15.10 6.45
CA LYS A 36 9.97 15.27 5.68
C LYS A 36 9.95 14.60 4.29
N MET A 37 8.77 14.28 3.79
CA MET A 37 8.57 13.74 2.45
C MET A 37 7.72 14.68 1.61
N SER A 38 7.98 14.70 0.29
CA SER A 38 7.22 15.50 -0.68
C SER A 38 6.54 14.63 -1.73
N ALA A 39 5.47 15.14 -2.34
CA ALA A 39 4.78 14.43 -3.43
C ALA A 39 5.73 14.07 -4.59
N ALA A 40 6.71 14.94 -4.89
CA ALA A 40 7.74 14.70 -5.90
C ALA A 40 8.56 13.43 -5.60
N GLN A 41 8.95 13.22 -4.34
CA GLN A 41 9.68 12.02 -3.95
C GLN A 41 8.86 10.74 -4.16
N PHE A 42 7.54 10.77 -3.91
CA PHE A 42 6.68 9.62 -4.18
C PHE A 42 6.54 9.34 -5.68
N PHE A 43 6.41 10.37 -6.53
CA PHE A 43 6.42 10.21 -7.99
C PHE A 43 7.74 9.63 -8.49
N ASP A 44 8.88 10.13 -8.00
CA ASP A 44 10.21 9.61 -8.34
C ASP A 44 10.38 8.16 -7.90
N SER A 45 9.84 7.82 -6.73
CA SER A 45 9.88 6.47 -6.18
C SER A 45 9.04 5.50 -7.00
N ALA A 46 7.84 5.91 -7.43
CA ALA A 46 6.99 5.12 -8.33
C ALA A 46 7.70 4.86 -9.66
N GLN A 47 8.31 5.89 -10.28
CA GLN A 47 9.05 5.73 -11.54
C GLN A 47 10.28 4.83 -11.37
N ALA A 48 11.05 4.99 -10.30
CA ALA A 48 12.25 4.19 -10.04
C ALA A 48 11.92 2.70 -9.80
N SER A 49 10.87 2.44 -9.02
CA SER A 49 10.49 1.07 -8.63
C SER A 49 9.70 0.33 -9.70
N ALA A 50 9.07 1.01 -10.66
CA ALA A 50 8.18 0.38 -11.63
C ALA A 50 8.85 -0.67 -12.53
N THR A 51 10.08 -0.42 -12.99
CA THR A 51 10.78 -1.35 -13.89
C THR A 51 11.09 -2.69 -13.20
N PRO A 52 11.66 -2.71 -11.97
CA PRO A 52 11.79 -3.94 -11.19
C PRO A 52 10.46 -4.61 -10.84
N ILE A 53 9.43 -3.85 -10.44
CA ILE A 53 8.11 -4.42 -10.08
C ILE A 53 7.48 -5.21 -11.23
N ALA A 54 7.63 -4.72 -12.47
CA ALA A 54 7.07 -5.34 -13.66
C ALA A 54 8.05 -6.28 -14.39
N ASP A 55 9.19 -6.67 -13.79
CA ASP A 55 10.17 -7.51 -14.46
C ASP A 55 9.81 -9.00 -14.39
N PRO A 56 9.41 -9.65 -15.50
CA PRO A 56 8.96 -11.05 -15.49
C PRO A 56 10.09 -12.04 -15.19
N GLU A 57 11.35 -11.63 -15.32
CA GLU A 57 12.52 -12.49 -15.07
C GLU A 57 12.88 -12.55 -13.58
N LEU A 58 12.27 -11.70 -12.74
CA LEU A 58 12.55 -11.63 -11.30
C LEU A 58 11.46 -12.32 -10.48
N ALA A 59 11.89 -13.12 -9.51
CA ALA A 59 11.04 -13.60 -8.42
C ALA A 59 10.60 -12.44 -7.49
N ILE A 60 9.57 -12.67 -6.67
CA ILE A 60 8.92 -11.63 -5.84
C ILE A 60 9.93 -10.89 -4.96
N GLY A 61 10.75 -11.61 -4.19
CA GLY A 61 11.75 -11.00 -3.32
C GLY A 61 12.79 -10.21 -4.11
N ALA A 62 13.23 -10.72 -5.26
CA ALA A 62 14.18 -10.02 -6.13
C ALA A 62 13.58 -8.73 -6.71
N ARG A 63 12.29 -8.72 -7.08
CA ARG A 63 11.56 -7.50 -7.48
C ARG A 63 11.54 -6.48 -6.34
N ILE A 64 11.24 -6.93 -5.12
CA ILE A 64 11.19 -6.08 -3.92
C ILE A 64 12.56 -5.43 -3.69
N LEU A 65 13.64 -6.21 -3.63
CA LEU A 65 14.98 -5.69 -3.37
C LEU A 65 15.46 -4.74 -4.48
N ALA A 66 15.26 -5.11 -5.75
CA ALA A 66 15.64 -4.27 -6.88
C ALA A 66 14.84 -2.96 -6.92
N ALA A 67 13.54 -3.00 -6.62
CA ALA A 67 12.69 -1.82 -6.52
C ALA A 67 13.17 -0.86 -5.43
N ILE A 68 13.45 -1.37 -4.22
CA ILE A 68 13.95 -0.53 -3.12
C ILE A 68 15.34 0.01 -3.41
N ARG A 69 16.25 -0.76 -4.02
CA ARG A 69 17.56 -0.27 -4.48
C ARG A 69 17.40 0.88 -5.48
N ALA A 70 16.51 0.74 -6.47
CA ALA A 70 16.26 1.77 -7.46
C ALA A 70 15.68 3.04 -6.83
N THR A 71 14.75 2.91 -5.87
CA THR A 71 14.22 4.05 -5.13
C THR A 71 15.30 4.75 -4.31
N ARG A 72 16.13 4.00 -3.56
CA ARG A 72 17.20 4.55 -2.72
C ARG A 72 18.29 5.29 -3.48
N GLN A 73 18.47 4.99 -4.77
CA GLN A 73 19.39 5.74 -5.64
C GLN A 73 18.87 7.15 -5.99
N LYS A 74 17.56 7.39 -5.86
CA LYS A 74 16.93 8.68 -6.19
C LYS A 74 16.41 9.43 -4.96
N VAL A 75 15.97 8.70 -3.94
CA VAL A 75 15.25 9.24 -2.78
C VAL A 75 15.86 8.69 -1.49
N GLU A 76 16.28 9.60 -0.61
CA GLU A 76 16.95 9.27 0.66
C GLU A 76 15.99 8.85 1.78
N THR A 77 14.68 9.04 1.60
CA THR A 77 13.64 8.70 2.57
C THR A 77 12.86 7.46 2.12
N ASN A 78 12.30 6.72 3.08
CA ASN A 78 11.41 5.61 2.77
C ASN A 78 10.03 6.12 2.37
N THR A 79 9.73 6.04 1.07
CA THR A 79 8.47 6.50 0.47
C THR A 79 7.57 5.35 0.03
N ASN A 80 8.12 4.16 -0.26
CA ASN A 80 7.37 3.14 -0.99
C ASN A 80 7.66 1.69 -0.57
N LEU A 81 8.30 1.42 0.58
CA LEU A 81 8.54 0.04 1.01
C LEU A 81 7.24 -0.78 1.08
N GLY A 82 6.20 -0.23 1.72
CA GLY A 82 4.95 -0.94 1.88
C GLY A 82 4.23 -1.17 0.55
N ILE A 83 4.20 -0.15 -0.31
CA ILE A 83 3.73 -0.25 -1.70
C ILE A 83 4.44 -1.38 -2.45
N VAL A 84 5.78 -1.43 -2.40
CA VAL A 84 6.58 -2.43 -3.14
C VAL A 84 6.30 -3.84 -2.62
N LEU A 85 6.22 -4.02 -1.30
CA LEU A 85 5.89 -5.31 -0.68
C LEU A 85 4.51 -5.80 -1.14
N LEU A 86 3.50 -4.92 -1.20
CA LEU A 86 2.15 -5.31 -1.62
C LEU A 86 2.03 -5.51 -3.15
N CYS A 87 2.70 -4.68 -3.95
CA CYS A 87 2.53 -4.67 -5.40
C CYS A 87 3.37 -5.73 -6.13
N ALA A 88 4.52 -6.14 -5.61
CA ALA A 88 5.33 -7.20 -6.23
C ALA A 88 4.58 -8.53 -6.44
N PRO A 89 3.89 -9.11 -5.44
CA PRO A 89 3.12 -10.34 -5.65
C PRO A 89 1.92 -10.14 -6.59
N LEU A 90 1.25 -8.97 -6.57
CA LEU A 90 0.16 -8.64 -7.50
C LEU A 90 0.63 -8.58 -8.95
N ALA A 91 1.80 -7.99 -9.21
CA ALA A 91 2.40 -7.92 -10.54
C ALA A 91 2.68 -9.33 -11.09
N GLN A 92 3.32 -10.19 -10.30
CA GLN A 92 3.61 -11.57 -10.73
C GLN A 92 2.34 -12.42 -10.86
N ALA A 93 1.32 -12.19 -10.05
CA ALA A 93 0.01 -12.83 -10.20
C ALA A 93 -0.64 -12.48 -11.55
N ALA A 94 -0.60 -11.21 -11.96
CA ALA A 94 -1.15 -10.77 -13.23
C ALA A 94 -0.44 -11.41 -14.44
N GLU A 95 0.87 -11.65 -14.36
CA GLU A 95 1.65 -12.31 -15.41
C GLU A 95 1.25 -13.77 -15.68
N ARG A 96 0.51 -14.41 -14.75
CA ARG A 96 -0.06 -15.74 -15.00
C ARG A 96 -1.22 -15.69 -16.00
N GLY A 97 -1.82 -14.51 -16.20
CA GLY A 97 -2.96 -14.29 -17.08
C GLY A 97 -4.24 -14.98 -16.61
N GLY A 98 -5.28 -14.92 -17.44
CA GLY A 98 -6.61 -15.41 -17.06
C GLY A 98 -7.42 -14.35 -16.30
N ALA A 99 -8.67 -14.65 -15.97
CA ALA A 99 -9.59 -13.66 -15.40
C ALA A 99 -9.46 -13.49 -13.88
N ASP A 100 -8.95 -14.50 -13.16
CA ASP A 100 -8.95 -14.52 -11.70
C ASP A 100 -7.58 -14.14 -11.13
N LEU A 101 -7.38 -12.83 -10.95
CA LEU A 101 -6.16 -12.30 -10.32
C LEU A 101 -5.96 -12.82 -8.90
N ARG A 102 -7.04 -13.07 -8.15
CA ARG A 102 -6.96 -13.52 -6.76
C ARG A 102 -6.48 -14.97 -6.67
N ALA A 103 -7.04 -15.86 -7.48
CA ALA A 103 -6.57 -17.24 -7.55
C ALA A 103 -5.10 -17.32 -8.01
N ASN A 104 -4.70 -16.46 -8.95
CA ASN A 104 -3.30 -16.34 -9.36
C ASN A 104 -2.41 -15.83 -8.23
N LEU A 105 -2.89 -14.89 -7.42
CA LEU A 105 -2.17 -14.38 -6.26
C LEU A 105 -1.93 -15.49 -5.23
N ASP A 106 -2.97 -16.26 -4.89
CA ASP A 106 -2.84 -17.38 -3.95
C ASP A 106 -1.80 -18.39 -4.44
N ALA A 107 -1.77 -18.66 -5.75
CA ALA A 107 -0.79 -19.55 -6.36
C ALA A 107 0.65 -19.01 -6.29
N VAL A 108 0.89 -17.70 -6.45
CA VAL A 108 2.26 -17.15 -6.33
C VAL A 108 2.70 -17.01 -4.88
N LEU A 109 1.79 -16.69 -3.96
CA LEU A 109 2.10 -16.61 -2.53
C LEU A 109 2.51 -17.99 -1.98
N ALA A 110 1.86 -19.07 -2.44
CA ALA A 110 2.19 -20.44 -2.06
C ALA A 110 3.57 -20.91 -2.56
N LEU A 111 4.16 -20.21 -3.54
CA LEU A 111 5.47 -20.53 -4.11
C LEU A 111 6.60 -19.67 -3.54
N LEU A 112 6.30 -18.73 -2.63
CA LEU A 112 7.32 -17.92 -1.96
C LEU A 112 8.28 -18.81 -1.18
N ASP A 113 9.57 -18.56 -1.35
CA ASP A 113 10.61 -19.35 -0.71
C ASP A 113 11.47 -18.54 0.29
N VAL A 114 12.56 -19.14 0.77
CA VAL A 114 13.51 -18.53 1.70
C VAL A 114 14.36 -17.45 1.01
N GLU A 115 14.62 -17.58 -0.28
CA GLU A 115 15.38 -16.58 -1.04
C GLU A 115 14.52 -15.33 -1.29
N ASP A 116 13.20 -15.49 -1.48
CA ASP A 116 12.26 -14.37 -1.46
C ASP A 116 12.30 -13.64 -0.11
N ALA A 117 12.36 -14.39 1.00
CA ALA A 117 12.48 -13.83 2.35
C ALA A 117 13.78 -13.05 2.51
N ARG A 118 14.92 -13.64 2.09
CA ARG A 118 16.25 -13.01 2.16
C ARG A 118 16.26 -11.66 1.45
N ASN A 119 15.72 -11.62 0.23
CA ASN A 119 15.68 -10.40 -0.56
C ASN A 119 14.70 -9.36 0.02
N ALA A 120 13.54 -9.79 0.52
CA ALA A 120 12.59 -8.89 1.18
C ALA A 120 13.16 -8.30 2.49
N PHE A 121 13.84 -9.10 3.30
CA PHE A 121 14.49 -8.66 4.55
C PHE A 121 15.59 -7.64 4.24
N ALA A 122 16.45 -7.95 3.27
CA ALA A 122 17.47 -7.01 2.79
C ALA A 122 16.85 -5.70 2.29
N ALA A 123 15.70 -5.75 1.62
CA ALA A 123 14.98 -4.57 1.16
C ALA A 123 14.40 -3.75 2.32
N ILE A 124 13.83 -4.40 3.34
CA ILE A 124 13.30 -3.75 4.55
C ILE A 124 14.43 -3.04 5.30
N VAL A 125 15.58 -3.71 5.50
CA VAL A 125 16.77 -3.12 6.13
C VAL A 125 17.28 -1.93 5.32
N LEU A 126 17.37 -2.07 4.00
CA LEU A 126 17.83 -1.01 3.10
C LEU A 126 16.89 0.21 3.09
N ALA A 127 15.58 -0.02 3.19
CA ALA A 127 14.58 1.04 3.22
C ALA A 127 14.56 1.81 4.55
N GLN A 128 15.02 1.22 5.66
CA GLN A 128 15.05 1.85 6.98
C GLN A 128 13.68 2.44 7.43
N PRO A 129 12.60 1.64 7.46
CA PRO A 129 11.29 2.12 7.88
C PRO A 129 11.29 2.63 9.32
N GLY A 130 10.51 3.70 9.56
CA GLY A 130 10.36 4.26 10.89
C GLY A 130 9.75 3.26 11.88
N GLY A 131 10.39 3.10 13.04
CA GLY A 131 9.89 2.25 14.12
C GLY A 131 10.01 0.74 13.85
N LEU A 132 10.92 0.30 12.98
CA LEU A 132 11.14 -1.13 12.68
C LEU A 132 11.40 -1.97 13.95
N GLY A 133 12.18 -1.43 14.90
CA GLY A 133 12.51 -2.12 16.15
C GLY A 133 13.27 -3.43 15.92
N SER A 134 13.17 -4.34 16.88
CA SER A 134 13.61 -5.74 16.75
C SER A 134 12.45 -6.70 16.97
N ALA A 135 12.57 -7.92 16.44
CA ALA A 135 11.61 -9.00 16.62
C ALA A 135 12.28 -10.20 17.29
N THR A 136 11.55 -10.90 18.17
CA THR A 136 12.08 -12.10 18.84
C THR A 136 12.22 -13.29 17.90
N ARG A 137 11.44 -13.32 16.82
CA ARG A 137 11.47 -14.35 15.77
C ARG A 137 11.40 -13.66 14.42
N HIS A 138 12.20 -14.15 13.48
CA HIS A 138 12.26 -13.66 12.09
C HIS A 138 12.54 -12.15 12.04
N ASP A 139 13.53 -11.69 12.83
CA ASP A 139 14.02 -10.32 12.73
C ASP A 139 14.60 -10.09 11.35
N VAL A 140 14.23 -8.97 10.72
CA VAL A 140 14.68 -8.62 9.37
C VAL A 140 16.16 -8.26 9.32
N ALA A 141 16.79 -7.99 10.47
CA ALA A 141 18.24 -7.81 10.59
C ALA A 141 19.01 -9.15 10.57
N GLU A 142 18.32 -10.28 10.69
CA GLU A 142 18.91 -11.62 10.68
C GLU A 142 18.66 -12.35 9.35
N GLU A 143 19.42 -13.43 9.13
CA GLU A 143 19.24 -14.30 7.98
C GLU A 143 17.93 -15.12 8.12
N PRO A 144 16.99 -15.06 7.16
CA PRO A 144 15.74 -15.80 7.27
C PRO A 144 15.96 -17.32 7.14
N ALA A 145 15.32 -18.06 8.04
CA ALA A 145 15.29 -19.53 8.02
C ALA A 145 13.95 -20.10 7.50
N VAL A 146 13.01 -19.23 7.15
CA VAL A 146 11.63 -19.58 6.73
C VAL A 146 11.29 -18.85 5.42
N THR A 147 10.23 -19.30 4.76
CA THR A 147 9.72 -18.63 3.56
C THR A 147 9.20 -17.23 3.86
N LEU A 148 9.10 -16.37 2.84
CA LEU A 148 8.55 -15.02 3.03
C LEU A 148 7.11 -15.07 3.56
N LEU A 149 6.29 -16.02 3.10
CA LEU A 149 4.91 -16.16 3.55
C LEU A 149 4.82 -16.54 5.04
N GLU A 150 5.69 -17.44 5.52
CA GLU A 150 5.75 -17.82 6.93
C GLU A 150 6.17 -16.64 7.81
N ALA A 151 7.19 -15.87 7.40
CA ALA A 151 7.61 -14.67 8.12
C ALA A 151 6.50 -13.61 8.19
N MET A 152 5.78 -13.38 7.08
CA MET A 152 4.67 -12.44 7.03
C MET A 152 3.47 -12.87 7.88
N ARG A 153 3.20 -14.19 7.96
CA ARG A 153 2.16 -14.76 8.85
C ARG A 153 2.46 -14.52 10.32
N GLU A 154 3.71 -14.69 10.76
CA GLU A 154 4.11 -14.40 12.15
C GLU A 154 3.91 -12.90 12.50
N ALA A 155 4.02 -12.00 11.51
CA ALA A 155 3.81 -10.57 11.71
C ALA A 155 2.34 -10.12 11.61
N ALA A 156 1.42 -10.99 11.16
CA ALA A 156 0.08 -10.60 10.71
C ALA A 156 -0.79 -9.91 11.78
N ASP A 157 -0.60 -10.22 13.07
CA ASP A 157 -1.39 -9.61 14.15
C ASP A 157 -0.97 -8.16 14.45
N ARG A 158 0.25 -7.76 14.08
CA ARG A 158 0.83 -6.44 14.38
C ARG A 158 1.16 -5.62 13.15
N ASP A 159 1.20 -6.23 11.98
CA ASP A 159 1.53 -5.59 10.72
C ASP A 159 0.49 -5.90 9.63
N MET A 160 -0.15 -4.85 9.12
CA MET A 160 -1.24 -5.00 8.14
C MET A 160 -0.75 -5.47 6.77
N ILE A 161 0.52 -5.27 6.42
CA ILE A 161 1.12 -5.86 5.20
C ILE A 161 1.30 -7.35 5.41
N GLY A 162 1.86 -7.77 6.56
CA GLY A 162 1.95 -9.18 6.94
C GLY A 162 0.58 -9.88 6.91
N ARG A 163 -0.46 -9.20 7.39
CA ARG A 163 -1.85 -9.66 7.29
C ARG A 163 -2.32 -9.87 5.86
N GLN A 164 -1.96 -9.02 4.89
CA GLN A 164 -2.35 -9.23 3.50
C GLN A 164 -1.75 -10.53 2.96
N TYR A 165 -0.47 -10.79 3.19
CA TYR A 165 0.15 -12.06 2.83
C TYR A 165 -0.53 -13.26 3.51
N ALA A 166 -0.80 -13.15 4.82
CA ALA A 166 -1.42 -14.23 5.59
C ALA A 166 -2.83 -14.61 5.11
N THR A 167 -3.57 -13.65 4.56
CA THR A 167 -4.99 -13.77 4.20
C THR A 167 -5.25 -13.82 2.70
N GLY A 168 -4.21 -13.89 1.85
CA GLY A 168 -4.38 -13.83 0.40
C GLY A 168 -4.97 -12.50 -0.08
N PHE A 169 -4.55 -11.40 0.55
CA PHE A 169 -4.94 -10.02 0.27
C PHE A 169 -6.46 -9.81 0.38
N ALA A 170 -7.10 -10.52 1.31
CA ALA A 170 -8.55 -10.51 1.47
C ALA A 170 -9.11 -9.10 1.69
N ASP A 171 -8.43 -8.26 2.48
CA ASP A 171 -8.91 -6.90 2.76
C ASP A 171 -8.87 -6.01 1.49
N ILE A 172 -7.92 -6.25 0.58
CA ILE A 172 -7.83 -5.55 -0.71
C ILE A 172 -8.95 -5.99 -1.66
N PHE A 173 -9.09 -7.29 -1.91
CA PHE A 173 -10.09 -7.81 -2.85
C PHE A 173 -11.53 -7.72 -2.35
N SER A 174 -11.73 -7.51 -1.04
CA SER A 174 -13.06 -7.28 -0.46
C SER A 174 -13.26 -5.81 -0.10
N GLY A 175 -12.77 -5.37 1.06
CA GLY A 175 -12.99 -4.04 1.62
C GLY A 175 -12.56 -2.90 0.69
N GLY A 176 -11.31 -2.95 0.19
CA GLY A 176 -10.80 -1.94 -0.74
C GLY A 176 -11.62 -1.83 -2.03
N PHE A 177 -11.90 -2.98 -2.66
CA PHE A 177 -12.72 -3.01 -3.88
C PHE A 177 -14.15 -2.52 -3.63
N ALA A 178 -14.77 -2.93 -2.51
CA ALA A 178 -16.11 -2.51 -2.14
C ALA A 178 -16.18 -1.00 -1.87
N ALA A 179 -15.19 -0.44 -1.17
CA ALA A 179 -15.11 1.00 -0.91
C ALA A 179 -14.98 1.80 -2.22
N HIS A 180 -14.11 1.36 -3.13
CA HIS A 180 -13.98 1.99 -4.45
C HIS A 180 -15.27 1.89 -5.27
N ALA A 181 -15.85 0.69 -5.35
CA ALA A 181 -17.07 0.44 -6.12
C ALA A 181 -18.26 1.25 -5.56
N ALA A 182 -18.42 1.33 -4.24
CA ALA A 182 -19.47 2.11 -3.60
C ALA A 182 -19.34 3.61 -3.93
N ALA A 183 -18.12 4.16 -3.90
CA ALA A 183 -17.87 5.54 -4.29
C ALA A 183 -18.26 5.79 -5.75
N VAL A 184 -17.80 4.95 -6.68
CA VAL A 184 -18.16 5.07 -8.10
C VAL A 184 -19.67 4.96 -8.33
N GLN A 185 -20.34 4.01 -7.64
CA GLN A 185 -21.80 3.85 -7.73
C GLN A 185 -22.58 5.03 -7.16
N ALA A 186 -22.02 5.73 -6.18
CA ALA A 186 -22.56 6.96 -5.64
C ALA A 186 -22.33 8.19 -6.56
N GLY A 187 -21.66 8.01 -7.70
CA GLY A 187 -21.33 9.10 -8.63
C GLY A 187 -20.14 9.95 -8.18
N GLU A 188 -19.30 9.43 -7.28
CA GLU A 188 -18.09 10.11 -6.86
C GLU A 188 -17.05 10.11 -7.99
N GLU A 189 -16.49 11.29 -8.29
CA GLU A 189 -15.56 11.50 -9.39
C GLU A 189 -14.16 11.91 -8.90
N GLN A 190 -13.20 11.95 -9.82
CA GLN A 190 -11.85 12.45 -9.58
C GLN A 190 -11.16 11.71 -8.42
N MET A 191 -10.71 12.43 -7.39
CA MET A 191 -10.00 11.84 -6.25
C MET A 191 -10.89 11.04 -5.30
N TRP A 192 -12.21 11.25 -5.31
CA TRP A 192 -13.08 10.76 -4.24
C TRP A 192 -13.11 9.24 -4.08
N PRO A 193 -13.16 8.41 -5.15
CA PRO A 193 -13.04 6.97 -4.99
C PRO A 193 -11.76 6.54 -4.26
N VAL A 194 -10.65 7.22 -4.51
CA VAL A 194 -9.37 6.96 -3.82
C VAL A 194 -9.43 7.41 -2.35
N VAL A 195 -10.00 8.58 -2.09
CA VAL A 195 -10.22 9.09 -0.72
C VAL A 195 -11.05 8.11 0.10
N PHE A 196 -12.12 7.53 -0.46
CA PHE A 196 -12.95 6.56 0.23
C PHE A 196 -12.24 5.23 0.50
N VAL A 197 -11.40 4.74 -0.42
CA VAL A 197 -10.54 3.57 -0.16
C VAL A 197 -9.56 3.85 0.99
N TYR A 198 -8.94 5.02 0.99
CA TYR A 198 -8.03 5.44 2.06
C TYR A 198 -8.73 5.50 3.43
N LEU A 199 -9.87 6.20 3.50
CA LEU A 199 -10.65 6.32 4.73
C LEU A 199 -11.21 4.98 5.19
N HIS A 200 -11.55 4.07 4.26
CA HIS A 200 -11.93 2.70 4.61
C HIS A 200 -10.82 2.02 5.40
N TYR A 201 -9.58 1.98 4.89
CA TYR A 201 -8.47 1.35 5.61
C TYR A 201 -8.18 2.04 6.94
N LEU A 202 -8.12 3.37 6.95
CA LEU A 202 -7.80 4.14 8.15
C LEU A 202 -8.86 4.00 9.25
N SER A 203 -10.13 3.74 8.89
CA SER A 203 -11.23 3.57 9.85
C SER A 203 -11.49 2.11 10.24
N ALA A 204 -11.13 1.15 9.38
CA ALA A 204 -11.36 -0.27 9.62
C ALA A 204 -10.29 -0.91 10.51
N PHE A 205 -9.03 -0.42 10.45
CA PHE A 205 -7.91 -1.03 11.15
C PHE A 205 -7.01 0.01 11.83
N ALA A 206 -6.36 -0.38 12.92
CA ALA A 206 -5.32 0.44 13.54
C ALA A 206 -4.05 0.39 12.67
N ASP A 207 -3.71 1.52 12.03
CA ASP A 207 -2.60 1.62 11.08
C ASP A 207 -1.26 1.18 11.71
N SER A 208 -0.59 0.18 11.11
CA SER A 208 0.63 -0.39 11.67
C SER A 208 1.84 0.56 11.61
N HIS A 209 1.87 1.53 10.69
CA HIS A 209 2.89 2.58 10.70
C HIS A 209 2.70 3.50 11.91
N ILE A 210 1.47 3.91 12.21
CA ILE A 210 1.18 4.67 13.43
C ILE A 210 1.53 3.84 14.66
N ALA A 211 1.13 2.56 14.71
CA ALA A 211 1.38 1.69 15.86
C ALA A 211 2.89 1.49 16.13
N ARG A 212 3.71 1.31 15.10
CA ARG A 212 5.17 1.20 15.23
C ARG A 212 5.82 2.46 15.78
N LYS A 213 5.32 3.65 15.40
CA LYS A 213 5.92 4.94 15.79
C LYS A 213 5.38 5.51 17.10
N PHE A 214 4.10 5.28 17.40
CA PHE A 214 3.37 5.92 18.50
C PHE A 214 2.63 4.95 19.44
N GLY A 215 2.69 3.65 19.17
CA GLY A 215 2.03 2.62 19.96
C GLY A 215 0.56 2.37 19.58
N ALA A 216 0.06 1.19 20.00
CA ALA A 216 -1.26 0.70 19.63
C ALA A 216 -2.41 1.62 20.08
N ALA A 217 -2.30 2.24 21.26
CA ALA A 217 -3.34 3.13 21.78
C ALA A 217 -3.55 4.36 20.87
N ARG A 218 -2.47 4.93 20.33
CA ARG A 218 -2.54 6.07 19.41
C ARG A 218 -3.12 5.65 18.06
N ALA A 219 -2.69 4.50 17.53
CA ALA A 219 -3.24 3.96 16.29
C ALA A 219 -4.75 3.69 16.39
N GLU A 220 -5.22 3.11 17.49
CA GLU A 220 -6.65 2.86 17.72
C GLU A 220 -7.46 4.14 17.91
N ALA A 221 -6.90 5.15 18.59
CA ALA A 221 -7.54 6.46 18.70
C ALA A 221 -7.70 7.13 17.33
N THR A 222 -6.66 7.10 16.49
CA THR A 222 -6.72 7.60 15.12
C THR A 222 -7.77 6.86 14.29
N ARG A 223 -7.82 5.52 14.40
CA ARG A 223 -8.82 4.71 13.69
C ARG A 223 -10.25 5.10 14.06
N LYS A 224 -10.56 5.20 15.36
CA LYS A 224 -11.89 5.62 15.84
C LYS A 224 -12.27 7.01 15.31
N LYS A 225 -11.32 7.93 15.30
CA LYS A 225 -11.55 9.27 14.77
C LYS A 225 -11.78 9.25 13.25
N ALA A 226 -11.01 8.48 12.51
CA ALA A 226 -11.20 8.32 11.07
C ALA A 226 -12.56 7.70 10.72
N ALA A 227 -13.08 6.77 11.53
CA ALA A 227 -14.44 6.25 11.37
C ALA A 227 -15.50 7.37 11.49
N HIS A 228 -15.36 8.24 12.49
CA HIS A 228 -16.25 9.40 12.63
C HIS A 228 -16.10 10.40 11.47
N ILE A 229 -14.88 10.62 10.97
CA ILE A 229 -14.65 11.45 9.79
C ILE A 229 -15.32 10.86 8.56
N LEU A 230 -15.20 9.55 8.33
CA LEU A 230 -15.82 8.86 7.20
C LEU A 230 -17.35 8.98 7.23
N GLU A 231 -17.98 8.78 8.39
CA GLU A 231 -19.42 9.00 8.57
C GLU A 231 -19.84 10.43 8.17
N ARG A 232 -19.09 11.43 8.62
CA ARG A 232 -19.36 12.84 8.31
C ARG A 232 -19.14 13.17 6.83
N VAL A 233 -18.11 12.63 6.20
CA VAL A 233 -17.86 12.80 4.75
C VAL A 233 -19.05 12.24 3.97
N HIS A 234 -19.56 11.06 4.31
CA HIS A 234 -20.75 10.51 3.67
C HIS A 234 -22.02 11.36 3.87
N ALA A 235 -22.20 11.95 5.06
CA ALA A 235 -23.37 12.77 5.38
C ALA A 235 -23.38 14.12 4.65
N LEU A 236 -22.22 14.68 4.35
CA LEU A 236 -22.09 15.93 3.59
C LEU A 236 -22.33 15.66 2.10
N LYS A 237 -23.03 16.58 1.43
CA LYS A 237 -23.22 16.54 -0.05
C LYS A 237 -22.35 17.56 -0.79
N ASP A 238 -21.95 18.62 -0.09
CA ASP A 238 -21.09 19.66 -0.66
C ASP A 238 -19.63 19.20 -0.63
N GLY A 239 -19.01 19.11 -1.81
CA GLY A 239 -17.61 18.70 -1.95
C GLY A 239 -16.63 19.63 -1.23
N THR A 240 -16.91 20.94 -1.21
CA THR A 240 -16.08 21.95 -0.52
C THR A 240 -16.09 21.73 0.98
N GLU A 241 -17.25 21.41 1.56
CA GLU A 241 -17.37 21.15 3.00
C GLU A 241 -16.71 19.82 3.38
N ARG A 242 -16.79 18.79 2.52
CA ARG A 242 -16.04 17.54 2.73
C ARG A 242 -14.53 17.78 2.67
N GLU A 243 -14.04 18.56 1.71
CA GLU A 243 -12.62 18.91 1.60
C GLU A 243 -12.13 19.68 2.82
N LYS A 244 -12.88 20.68 3.29
CA LYS A 244 -12.55 21.41 4.54
C LYS A 244 -12.45 20.48 5.73
N LEU A 245 -13.39 19.53 5.87
CA LEU A 245 -13.38 18.53 6.93
C LEU A 245 -12.10 17.67 6.88
N LEU A 246 -11.74 17.20 5.69
CA LEU A 246 -10.56 16.37 5.49
C LEU A 246 -9.26 17.15 5.68
N LEU A 247 -9.17 18.40 5.23
CA LEU A 247 -8.02 19.28 5.44
C LEU A 247 -7.83 19.63 6.91
N ALA A 248 -8.91 19.82 7.67
CA ALA A 248 -8.82 20.03 9.11
C ALA A 248 -8.27 18.77 9.82
N PHE A 249 -8.73 17.58 9.42
CA PHE A 249 -8.22 16.33 9.95
C PHE A 249 -6.75 16.08 9.54
N ASP A 250 -6.39 16.42 8.31
CA ASP A 250 -5.02 16.37 7.81
C ASP A 250 -4.07 17.22 8.66
N ALA A 251 -4.44 18.49 8.85
CA ALA A 251 -3.66 19.44 9.63
C ALA A 251 -3.46 18.97 11.08
N GLU A 252 -4.49 18.39 11.70
CA GLU A 252 -4.40 17.82 13.04
C GLU A 252 -3.41 16.65 13.10
N LEU A 253 -3.55 15.67 12.20
CA LEU A 253 -2.66 14.51 12.19
C LEU A 253 -1.20 14.92 11.91
N LYS A 254 -0.98 15.87 11.00
CA LYS A 254 0.36 16.39 10.69
C LYS A 254 0.95 17.20 11.84
N HIS A 255 0.14 18.00 12.55
CA HIS A 255 0.57 18.69 13.76
C HIS A 255 1.09 17.71 14.82
N ASP A 256 0.40 16.59 14.97
CA ASP A 256 0.77 15.52 15.91
C ASP A 256 1.86 14.58 15.37
N GLY A 257 2.37 14.81 14.16
CA GLY A 257 3.39 13.97 13.50
C GLY A 257 2.91 12.57 13.14
N ILE A 258 1.59 12.34 13.11
CA ILE A 258 0.94 11.07 12.80
C ILE A 258 0.89 10.87 11.28
N ASN A 259 1.41 9.73 10.84
CA ASN A 259 1.41 9.33 9.43
C ASN A 259 0.71 7.97 9.27
N PRO A 260 -0.53 7.92 8.74
CA PRO A 260 -1.20 6.67 8.42
C PRO A 260 -0.68 6.09 7.09
N GLY A 261 0.60 5.69 7.10
CA GLY A 261 1.29 5.26 5.89
C GLY A 261 0.87 3.87 5.40
N THR A 262 0.48 2.97 6.30
CA THR A 262 0.06 1.62 5.86
C THR A 262 -1.33 1.65 5.20
N SER A 263 -2.20 2.57 5.63
CA SER A 263 -3.48 2.84 4.97
C SER A 263 -3.28 3.39 3.55
N ALA A 264 -2.25 4.23 3.36
CA ALA A 264 -1.82 4.71 2.04
C ALA A 264 -1.26 3.56 1.16
N ASP A 265 -0.37 2.72 1.70
CA ASP A 265 0.19 1.56 1.00
C ASP A 265 -0.91 0.61 0.48
N LEU A 266 -1.91 0.30 1.32
CA LEU A 266 -3.06 -0.54 0.96
C LEU A 266 -3.98 0.12 -0.08
N THR A 267 -4.08 1.45 -0.05
CA THR A 267 -4.81 2.21 -1.07
C THR A 267 -4.15 2.01 -2.44
N VAL A 268 -2.82 2.17 -2.54
CA VAL A 268 -2.08 1.90 -3.79
C VAL A 268 -2.29 0.47 -4.26
N ALA A 269 -2.14 -0.52 -3.38
CA ALA A 269 -2.30 -1.92 -3.73
C ALA A 269 -3.73 -2.24 -4.24
N THR A 270 -4.74 -1.59 -3.67
CA THR A 270 -6.13 -1.69 -4.12
C THR A 270 -6.31 -1.14 -5.52
N LEU A 271 -5.82 0.08 -5.77
CA LEU A 271 -5.89 0.71 -7.09
C LEU A 271 -5.12 -0.10 -8.13
N PHE A 272 -3.97 -0.64 -7.77
CA PHE A 272 -3.17 -1.47 -8.67
C PHE A 272 -3.90 -2.78 -9.02
N ALA A 273 -4.46 -3.48 -8.04
CA ALA A 273 -5.25 -4.68 -8.29
C ALA A 273 -6.50 -4.42 -9.16
N LEU A 274 -7.18 -3.29 -8.96
CA LEU A 274 -8.29 -2.86 -9.82
C LEU A 274 -7.83 -2.65 -11.27
N GLN A 275 -6.70 -1.96 -11.48
CA GLN A 275 -6.16 -1.71 -12.82
C GLN A 275 -5.68 -3.00 -13.49
N LEU A 276 -5.04 -3.90 -12.76
CA LEU A 276 -4.65 -5.22 -13.29
C LEU A 276 -5.88 -6.03 -13.71
N ASN A 277 -6.95 -6.02 -12.92
CA ASN A 277 -8.21 -6.66 -13.31
C ASN A 277 -8.77 -6.05 -14.60
N LEU A 278 -8.75 -4.73 -14.77
CA LEU A 278 -9.18 -4.11 -16.03
C LEU A 278 -8.34 -4.60 -17.22
N VAL A 279 -7.02 -4.60 -17.09
CA VAL A 279 -6.11 -5.07 -18.16
C VAL A 279 -6.34 -6.55 -18.50
N LEU A 280 -6.63 -7.41 -17.51
CA LEU A 280 -6.88 -8.84 -17.73
C LEU A 280 -8.17 -9.12 -18.52
N HIS A 281 -9.12 -8.18 -18.49
CA HIS A 281 -10.46 -8.29 -19.09
C HIS A 281 -10.67 -7.43 -20.34
N ILE A 282 -9.68 -6.61 -20.73
CA ILE A 282 -9.68 -5.95 -22.05
C ILE A 282 -9.31 -7.02 -23.11
N PRO A 283 -10.11 -7.20 -24.18
CA PRO A 283 -9.87 -8.19 -25.23
C PRO A 283 -8.62 -7.90 -26.08
#